data_AF-A0A0G2FZE0-F1
#
_entry.id   AF-A0A0G2FZE0-F1
#
_cell.length_a   1.000
_cell.length_b   1.000
_cell.length_c   1.000
_cell.angle_alpha   90.00
_cell.angle_beta   90.00
_cell.angle_gamma   90.00
#
_symmetry.space_group_name_H-M   'P 1'
#
loop_
_entity.id
_entity.type
_entity.pdbx_description
1 polymer ?
#
loop_
_entity_poly.entity_id
_entity_poly.type
_entity_poly.pdbx_seq_one_letter_code
_entity_poly.pdbx_strand_id
1 'polypeptide(L)'
;MFRLYEVDPDADTLIIIPTPSKSFAPWEEASPSSDASSVYAGILRGTSRPPNSYASIASAPEVRIKVSSRHLGLASKHFRNKFRFENPVEADGRVHVTLGGYDPKAVIVVMDAVHGRGRKVPRSVDLELLAKIAVFVDAFRLHEAVEVYAERWFEGLGGSLPTKYGRDLVLWIHASYVFRQQEVFRRASNVAILQSNGPIRSLGLQLRDGLIREIDSQRQQLVRRALDVIYDTVDALQEDEAPCSRGCDTFLLGALVKSLRRHKLMWPRPSKPFIGVSFVGISQSVGEAGSQLAQLVPGLSLNGSANVKEISRKRKTPNSEPKQTLTPDSSPELRATYDAHDCGVRGGLAEKLDELGAGVKGLDLESKLGYLLY
;
A
#
# COMPACT_ATOMS: atom_id res chain seq x y z
N MET A 1 31.54 -13.22 19.97
CA MET A 1 32.46 -13.03 18.82
C MET A 1 31.93 -11.86 18.01
N PHE A 2 32.76 -10.86 17.69
CA PHE A 2 32.36 -9.67 16.94
C PHE A 2 33.00 -9.65 15.55
N ARG A 3 32.36 -8.97 14.59
CA ARG A 3 32.94 -8.68 13.27
C ARG A 3 33.41 -7.24 13.24
N LEU A 4 34.68 -7.01 12.94
CA LEU A 4 35.23 -5.68 12.74
C LEU A 4 35.15 -5.28 11.26
N TYR A 5 34.65 -4.08 10.98
CA TYR A 5 34.68 -3.46 9.66
C TYR A 5 35.49 -2.16 9.74
N GLU A 6 36.50 -2.04 8.89
CA GLU A 6 37.36 -0.86 8.87
C GLU A 6 36.96 0.06 7.71
N VAL A 7 36.37 1.21 8.07
CA VAL A 7 36.05 2.29 7.13
C VAL A 7 37.24 3.24 7.04
N ASP A 8 37.78 3.62 8.20
CA ASP A 8 38.93 4.50 8.33
C ASP A 8 40.07 3.77 9.10
N PRO A 9 41.29 3.66 8.51
CA PRO A 9 42.44 3.08 9.20
C PRO A 9 42.89 3.92 10.40
N ASP A 10 42.69 5.24 10.35
CA ASP A 10 43.05 6.21 11.39
C ASP A 10 41.84 6.58 12.27
N ALA A 11 40.85 5.68 12.35
CA ALA A 11 39.61 5.90 13.08
C ALA A 11 39.83 6.30 14.54
N ASP A 12 39.22 7.43 14.92
CA ASP A 12 39.09 7.94 16.28
C ASP A 12 37.80 7.47 16.98
N THR A 13 36.92 6.78 16.23
CA THR A 13 35.59 6.37 16.69
C THR A 13 35.31 4.92 16.35
N LEU A 14 34.68 4.20 17.28
CA LEU A 14 34.21 2.84 17.09
C LEU A 14 32.68 2.78 17.27
N ILE A 15 31.95 2.57 16.18
CA ILE A 15 30.51 2.33 16.23
C ILE A 15 30.27 0.85 16.53
N ILE A 16 29.47 0.55 17.54
CA ILE A 16 29.08 -0.79 17.95
C ILE A 16 27.61 -1.00 17.60
N ILE A 17 27.32 -1.96 16.72
CA ILE A 17 25.97 -2.35 16.33
C ILE A 17 25.67 -3.74 16.91
N PRO A 18 24.88 -3.81 17.99
CA PRO A 18 24.34 -5.07 18.48
C PRO A 18 23.44 -5.71 17.42
N THR A 19 23.47 -7.03 17.28
CA THR A 19 22.53 -7.71 16.37
C THR A 19 21.09 -7.40 16.78
N PRO A 20 20.23 -6.94 15.85
CA PRO A 20 18.84 -6.65 16.17
C PRO A 20 18.12 -7.93 16.63
N SER A 21 17.41 -7.84 17.74
CA SER A 21 16.67 -8.97 18.33
C SER A 21 15.28 -9.19 17.74
N LYS A 22 14.82 -8.25 16.90
CA LYS A 22 13.47 -8.26 16.29
C LYS A 22 13.57 -8.26 14.77
N SER A 23 12.58 -8.88 14.13
CA SER A 23 12.42 -8.83 12.67
C SER A 23 12.16 -7.40 12.20
N PHE A 24 12.73 -7.02 11.05
CA PHE A 24 12.52 -5.70 10.46
C PHE A 24 11.14 -5.59 9.81
N ALA A 25 10.36 -4.58 10.21
CA ALA A 25 9.03 -4.28 9.67
C ALA A 25 8.11 -5.52 9.56
N PRO A 26 7.77 -6.19 10.68
CA PRO A 26 6.95 -7.40 10.63
C PRO A 26 5.57 -7.12 10.06
N TRP A 27 5.07 -8.04 9.23
CA TRP A 27 3.71 -8.00 8.72
C TRP A 27 2.88 -9.05 9.46
N GLU A 28 2.19 -8.64 10.52
CA GLU A 28 1.25 -9.51 11.21
C GLU A 28 -0.05 -9.55 10.38
N GLU A 29 -0.34 -10.69 9.77
CA GLU A 29 -1.66 -10.92 9.17
C GLU A 29 -2.71 -10.80 10.28
N ALA A 30 -3.76 -10.01 10.04
CA ALA A 30 -4.81 -9.85 11.03
C ALA A 30 -5.45 -11.22 11.26
N SER A 31 -5.24 -11.80 12.44
CA SER A 31 -5.92 -13.03 12.86
C SER A 31 -7.45 -12.80 12.80
N PRO A 32 -8.26 -13.74 12.29
CA PRO A 32 -9.71 -13.54 12.12
C PRO A 32 -10.51 -13.38 13.42
N SER A 33 -9.87 -13.42 14.59
CA SER A 33 -10.51 -13.45 15.90
C SER A 33 -9.91 -12.40 16.83
N SER A 34 -10.33 -11.16 16.66
CA SER A 34 -10.26 -10.18 17.76
C SER A 34 -11.39 -9.19 17.57
N ASP A 35 -12.45 -9.40 18.35
CA ASP A 35 -13.57 -8.47 18.47
C ASP A 35 -13.06 -7.04 18.73
N ALA A 36 -13.70 -6.09 18.05
CA ALA A 36 -13.34 -4.68 17.99
C ALA A 36 -13.60 -3.90 19.29
N SER A 37 -13.37 -4.50 20.47
CA SER A 37 -13.50 -3.84 21.78
C SER A 37 -12.25 -3.93 22.67
N SER A 38 -11.19 -4.64 22.28
CA SER A 38 -10.01 -4.83 23.14
C SER A 38 -8.81 -3.93 22.82
N VAL A 39 -8.98 -2.81 22.10
CA VAL A 39 -7.87 -1.88 21.79
C VAL A 39 -7.76 -0.75 22.83
N TYR A 40 -8.70 -0.60 23.76
CA TYR A 40 -8.72 0.50 24.75
C TYR A 40 -8.47 0.12 26.22
N ALA A 41 -8.16 -1.15 26.56
CA ALA A 41 -8.00 -1.58 27.95
C ALA A 41 -6.53 -1.87 28.39
N GLY A 42 -5.53 -1.64 27.53
CA GLY A 42 -4.12 -1.93 27.83
C GLY A 42 -3.31 -0.77 28.43
N ILE A 43 -3.88 0.44 28.48
CA ILE A 43 -3.25 1.61 29.06
C ILE A 43 -3.72 1.68 30.50
N LEU A 44 -2.80 1.51 31.45
CA LEU A 44 -2.95 1.49 32.93
C LEU A 44 -2.95 0.09 33.56
N ARG A 45 -1.76 -0.53 33.70
CA ARG A 45 -1.36 -1.26 34.92
C ARG A 45 0.16 -1.46 35.02
N GLY A 46 0.73 -0.64 35.92
CA GLY A 46 1.83 -0.87 36.86
C GLY A 46 2.87 -1.98 36.63
N THR A 47 4.11 -1.52 36.51
CA THR A 47 5.30 -1.98 37.26
C THR A 47 5.42 -3.47 37.60
N SER A 48 6.32 -4.17 36.90
CA SER A 48 7.09 -5.24 37.51
C SER A 48 8.55 -5.18 37.07
N ARG A 49 9.42 -5.20 38.08
CA ARG A 49 10.89 -5.17 38.06
C ARG A 49 11.42 -6.46 37.44
N PRO A 50 12.44 -6.46 36.56
CA PRO A 50 13.06 -7.71 36.16
C PRO A 50 13.98 -8.24 37.28
N PRO A 51 14.06 -9.55 37.46
CA PRO A 51 14.89 -10.17 38.48
C PRO A 51 16.38 -10.02 38.12
N ASN A 52 17.17 -9.83 39.17
CA ASN A 52 18.62 -9.81 39.13
C ASN A 52 19.09 -11.26 38.86
N SER A 53 19.54 -11.57 37.65
CA SER A 53 20.26 -12.82 37.37
C SER A 53 21.53 -12.51 36.60
N TYR A 54 22.65 -12.57 37.32
CA TYR A 54 24.00 -12.64 36.79
C TYR A 54 24.19 -13.99 36.10
N ALA A 55 23.59 -14.14 34.91
CA ALA A 55 23.87 -15.24 34.00
C ALA A 55 24.86 -14.74 32.96
N SER A 56 26.04 -15.36 32.96
CA SER A 56 27.09 -15.31 31.94
C SER A 56 26.62 -14.73 30.60
N ILE A 57 27.05 -13.49 30.31
CA ILE A 57 26.78 -12.80 29.05
C ILE A 57 27.59 -13.52 27.97
N ALA A 58 27.00 -14.53 27.35
CA ALA A 58 27.41 -14.92 26.01
C ALA A 58 27.17 -13.70 25.12
N SER A 59 28.25 -12.97 24.78
CA SER A 59 28.16 -11.72 24.02
C SER A 59 27.39 -12.00 22.73
N ALA A 60 26.21 -11.41 22.58
CA ALA A 60 25.46 -11.47 21.34
C ALA A 60 26.39 -11.06 20.17
N PRO A 61 26.23 -11.64 18.97
CA PRO A 61 27.02 -11.23 17.83
C PRO A 61 26.84 -9.71 17.63
N GLU A 62 27.93 -9.00 17.46
CA GLU A 62 27.94 -7.55 17.23
C GLU A 62 28.89 -7.20 16.09
N VAL A 63 28.60 -6.10 15.40
CA VAL A 63 29.47 -5.55 14.37
C VAL A 63 30.08 -4.27 14.93
N ARG A 64 31.40 -4.18 14.88
CA ARG A 64 32.16 -2.99 15.26
C ARG A 64 32.69 -2.32 14.00
N ILE A 65 32.52 -1.01 13.87
CA ILE A 65 32.84 -0.25 12.67
C ILE A 65 33.78 0.89 13.05
N LYS A 66 35.01 0.86 12.55
CA LYS A 66 35.99 1.93 12.72
C LYS A 66 35.70 3.06 11.75
N VAL A 67 35.44 4.25 12.25
CA VAL A 67 35.02 5.44 11.49
C VAL A 67 35.72 6.69 12.00
N SER A 68 35.68 7.76 11.20
CA SER A 68 36.14 9.09 11.58
C SER A 68 34.99 9.96 12.11
N SER A 69 35.15 10.45 13.33
CA SER A 69 34.24 11.42 13.96
C SER A 69 34.12 12.71 13.14
N ARG A 70 35.19 13.10 12.45
CA ARG A 70 35.24 14.31 11.64
C ARG A 70 34.37 14.19 10.39
N HIS A 71 34.44 13.07 9.67
CA HIS A 71 33.57 12.81 8.52
C HIS A 71 32.10 12.74 8.94
N LEU A 72 31.81 11.99 10.00
CA LEU A 72 30.44 11.84 10.51
C LEU A 72 29.87 13.14 11.08
N GLY A 73 30.68 13.91 11.80
CA GLY A 73 30.27 15.19 12.37
C GLY A 73 30.03 16.26 11.30
N LEU A 74 30.77 16.20 10.18
CA LEU A 74 30.51 17.05 9.01
C LEU A 74 29.15 16.69 8.39
N ALA A 75 28.92 15.40 8.11
CA ALA A 75 27.71 14.90 7.47
C ALA A 75 26.45 14.96 8.36
N SER A 76 26.59 14.95 9.69
CA SER A 76 25.46 14.93 10.61
C SER A 76 25.73 15.71 11.89
N LYS A 77 24.87 16.69 12.16
CA LYS A 77 24.86 17.42 13.44
C LYS A 77 24.57 16.50 14.63
N HIS A 78 23.77 15.45 14.44
CA HIS A 78 23.49 14.47 15.50
C HIS A 78 24.76 13.74 15.93
N PHE A 79 25.52 13.22 14.96
CA PHE A 79 26.80 12.58 15.25
C PHE A 79 27.81 13.57 15.85
N ARG A 80 27.88 14.80 15.32
CA ARG A 80 28.74 15.86 15.88
C ARG A 80 28.49 16.10 17.37
N ASN A 81 27.23 16.16 17.78
CA ASN A 81 26.85 16.36 19.17
C ASN A 81 27.17 15.11 20.01
N LYS A 82 26.88 13.92 19.48
CA LYS A 82 27.15 12.62 20.14
C LYS A 82 28.63 12.40 20.46
N PHE A 83 29.52 12.86 19.59
CA PHE A 83 30.97 12.78 19.82
C PHE A 83 31.50 13.86 20.77
N ARG A 84 30.88 15.05 20.80
CA ARG A 84 31.33 16.16 21.65
C ARG A 84 30.89 16.04 23.10
N PHE A 85 29.71 15.47 23.35
CA PHE A 85 29.04 15.62 24.65
C PHE A 85 28.63 14.32 25.32
N GLU A 86 28.52 13.20 24.59
CA GLU A 86 27.82 12.01 25.12
C GLU A 86 28.71 10.82 25.44
N ASN A 87 29.93 10.73 24.90
CA ASN A 87 30.74 9.52 25.00
C ASN A 87 32.20 9.84 25.38
N PRO A 88 32.72 9.30 26.49
CA PRO A 88 34.13 9.44 26.85
C PRO A 88 35.03 8.67 25.88
N VAL A 89 36.31 9.02 25.88
CA VAL A 89 37.35 8.25 25.18
C VAL A 89 37.68 7.02 26.00
N GLU A 90 37.61 5.84 25.37
CA GLU A 90 37.92 4.56 25.99
C GLU A 90 39.43 4.30 26.07
N ALA A 91 39.83 3.24 26.77
CA ALA A 91 41.24 2.88 26.99
C ALA A 91 42.03 2.62 25.68
N ASP A 92 41.34 2.31 24.58
CA ASP A 92 41.95 2.12 23.25
C ASP A 92 42.15 3.43 22.47
N GLY A 93 41.88 4.58 23.11
CA GLY A 93 42.03 5.91 22.55
C GLY A 93 40.89 6.35 21.62
N ARG A 94 39.78 5.60 21.56
CA ARG A 94 38.64 5.89 20.67
C ARG A 94 37.38 6.23 21.45
N VAL A 95 36.48 6.97 20.81
CA VAL A 95 35.11 7.16 21.31
C VAL A 95 34.27 5.96 20.87
N HIS A 96 33.65 5.26 21.82
CA HIS A 96 32.79 4.11 21.52
C HIS A 96 31.33 4.55 21.50
N VAL A 97 30.63 4.24 20.41
CA VAL A 97 29.23 4.63 20.22
C VAL A 97 28.39 3.41 19.92
N THR A 98 27.56 3.01 20.87
CA THR A 98 26.62 1.90 20.67
C THR A 98 25.32 2.41 20.03
N LEU A 99 24.94 1.83 18.89
CA LEU A 99 23.69 2.14 18.18
C LEU A 99 22.84 0.87 18.04
N GLY A 100 21.84 0.71 18.91
CA GLY A 100 20.91 -0.42 18.88
C GLY A 100 19.75 -0.20 17.90
N GLY A 101 19.19 -1.32 17.41
CA GLY A 101 17.97 -1.30 16.58
C GLY A 101 18.19 -1.07 15.08
N TYR A 102 19.45 -1.00 14.63
CA TYR A 102 19.79 -0.81 13.21
C TYR A 102 20.41 -2.06 12.60
N ASP A 103 20.19 -2.24 11.30
CA ASP A 103 20.79 -3.33 10.54
C ASP A 103 22.28 -3.02 10.27
N PRO A 104 23.23 -3.90 10.66
CA PRO A 104 24.65 -3.65 10.48
C PRO A 104 25.07 -3.39 9.03
N LYS A 105 24.43 -4.06 8.06
CA LYS A 105 24.74 -3.89 6.64
C LYS A 105 24.29 -2.51 6.15
N ALA A 106 23.11 -2.07 6.56
CA ALA A 106 22.63 -0.72 6.25
C ALA A 106 23.57 0.36 6.83
N VAL A 107 24.01 0.21 8.08
CA VAL A 107 24.96 1.14 8.71
C VAL A 107 26.28 1.18 7.93
N ILE A 108 26.86 0.02 7.60
CA ILE A 108 28.11 -0.06 6.82
C ILE A 108 28.00 0.68 5.50
N VAL A 109 26.91 0.49 4.75
CA VAL A 109 26.67 1.16 3.47
C VAL A 109 26.69 2.69 3.63
N VAL A 110 26.01 3.21 4.65
CA VAL A 110 25.98 4.64 4.95
C VAL A 110 27.34 5.15 5.39
N MET A 111 28.07 4.39 6.21
CA MET A 111 29.42 4.77 6.64
C MET A 111 30.39 4.83 5.45
N ASP A 112 30.37 3.86 4.55
CA ASP A 112 31.20 3.89 3.34
C ASP A 112 30.86 5.11 2.46
N ALA A 113 29.58 5.48 2.35
CA ALA A 113 29.15 6.67 1.61
C ALA A 113 29.67 7.97 2.26
N VAL A 114 29.48 8.14 3.58
CA VAL A 114 29.94 9.32 4.34
C VAL A 114 31.46 9.51 4.26
N HIS A 115 32.23 8.42 4.19
CA HIS A 115 33.70 8.46 4.13
C HIS A 115 34.23 8.48 2.69
N GLY A 116 33.38 8.74 1.69
CA GLY A 116 33.81 8.83 0.29
C GLY A 116 34.27 7.51 -0.32
N ARG A 117 33.98 6.37 0.31
CA ARG A 117 34.34 5.03 -0.18
C ARG A 117 33.29 4.51 -1.18
N GLY A 118 32.95 5.33 -2.17
CA GLY A 118 31.87 5.03 -3.12
C GLY A 118 32.02 3.70 -3.88
N ARG A 119 33.25 3.19 -4.06
CA ARG A 119 33.50 1.85 -4.63
C ARG A 119 33.02 0.69 -3.76
N LYS A 120 32.88 0.91 -2.44
CA LYS A 120 32.36 -0.07 -1.47
C LYS A 120 30.85 0.05 -1.28
N VAL A 121 30.26 1.18 -1.64
CA VAL A 121 28.81 1.36 -1.65
C VAL A 121 28.19 0.46 -2.74
N PRO A 122 27.23 -0.42 -2.41
CA PRO A 122 26.61 -1.31 -3.39
C PRO A 122 25.97 -0.55 -4.54
N ARG A 123 26.12 -1.07 -5.77
CA ARG A 123 25.46 -0.50 -6.95
C ARG A 123 23.95 -0.76 -6.97
N SER A 124 23.51 -1.84 -6.34
CA SER A 124 22.11 -2.21 -6.17
C SER A 124 21.89 -2.72 -4.74
N VAL A 125 20.66 -2.55 -4.26
CA VAL A 125 20.17 -3.05 -2.98
C VAL A 125 18.76 -3.59 -3.18
N ASP A 126 18.35 -4.56 -2.39
CA ASP A 126 16.94 -4.96 -2.33
C ASP A 126 16.11 -3.94 -1.54
N LEU A 127 14.78 -4.03 -1.65
CA LEU A 127 13.85 -3.10 -1.01
C LEU A 127 13.99 -3.09 0.52
N GLU A 128 14.24 -4.24 1.12
CA GLU A 128 14.38 -4.35 2.58
C GLU A 128 15.63 -3.61 3.07
N LEU A 129 16.77 -3.81 2.42
CA LEU A 129 18.00 -3.10 2.73
C LEU A 129 17.84 -1.60 2.45
N LEU A 130 17.17 -1.20 1.37
CA LEU A 130 16.88 0.20 1.09
C LEU A 130 16.06 0.86 2.20
N ALA A 131 15.01 0.18 2.68
CA ALA A 131 14.21 0.66 3.79
C ALA A 131 14.99 0.73 5.12
N LYS A 132 15.88 -0.24 5.38
CA LYS A 132 16.78 -0.21 6.55
C LYS A 132 17.78 0.96 6.47
N ILE A 133 18.32 1.23 5.28
CA ILE A 133 19.16 2.41 5.03
C ILE A 133 18.35 3.68 5.28
N ALA A 134 17.12 3.77 4.77
CA ALA A 134 16.23 4.91 4.96
C ALA A 134 15.99 5.21 6.46
N VAL A 135 15.70 4.18 7.27
CA VAL A 135 15.53 4.32 8.72
C VAL A 135 16.76 4.93 9.38
N PHE A 136 17.95 4.45 9.05
CA PHE A 136 19.19 4.97 9.61
C PHE A 136 19.50 6.39 9.14
N VAL A 137 19.30 6.66 7.84
CA VAL A 137 19.55 7.97 7.23
C VAL A 137 18.65 9.04 7.80
N ASP A 138 17.35 8.76 7.99
CA ASP A 138 16.41 9.73 8.57
C ASP A 138 16.73 10.00 10.04
N ALA A 139 17.03 8.94 10.82
CA ALA A 139 17.36 9.05 12.24
C ALA A 139 18.58 9.95 12.51
N PHE A 140 19.59 9.89 11.65
CA PHE A 140 20.83 10.67 11.80
C PHE A 140 20.96 11.83 10.82
N ARG A 141 19.93 12.14 10.01
CA ARG A 141 19.91 13.22 9.02
C ARG A 141 21.07 13.15 8.02
N LEU A 142 21.34 11.98 7.47
CA LEU A 142 22.48 11.72 6.56
C LEU A 142 22.10 11.75 5.06
N HIS A 143 21.05 12.48 4.69
CA HIS A 143 20.44 12.43 3.35
C HIS A 143 21.44 12.82 2.25
N GLU A 144 22.15 13.93 2.41
CA GLU A 144 23.13 14.43 1.43
C GLU A 144 24.24 13.42 1.13
N ALA A 145 24.70 12.69 2.15
CA ALA A 145 25.80 11.74 2.00
C ALA A 145 25.42 10.51 1.13
N VAL A 146 24.13 10.23 0.99
CA VAL A 146 23.63 9.03 0.31
C VAL A 146 22.79 9.31 -0.94
N GLU A 147 22.46 10.58 -1.19
CA GLU A 147 21.52 11.03 -2.24
C GLU A 147 21.83 10.43 -3.61
N VAL A 148 23.08 10.58 -4.07
CA VAL A 148 23.55 10.07 -5.38
C VAL A 148 23.44 8.54 -5.51
N TYR A 149 23.49 7.81 -4.40
CA TYR A 149 23.33 6.35 -4.42
C TYR A 149 21.86 5.94 -4.38
N ALA A 150 21.02 6.71 -3.68
CA ALA A 150 19.60 6.43 -3.56
C ALA A 150 18.91 6.37 -4.92
N GLU A 151 19.12 7.37 -5.78
CA GLU A 151 18.55 7.40 -7.14
C GLU A 151 18.84 6.10 -7.91
N ARG A 152 20.11 5.68 -7.94
CA ARG A 152 20.53 4.42 -8.57
C ARG A 152 19.87 3.19 -7.96
N TRP A 153 19.70 3.16 -6.63
CA TRP A 153 19.03 2.04 -5.97
C TRP A 153 17.56 1.93 -6.38
N PHE A 154 16.86 3.05 -6.50
CA PHE A 154 15.47 3.07 -6.97
C PHE A 154 15.34 2.64 -8.44
N GLU A 155 16.25 3.09 -9.31
CA GLU A 155 16.32 2.62 -10.70
C GLU A 155 16.56 1.10 -10.77
N GLY A 156 17.51 0.61 -9.95
CA GLY A 156 17.86 -0.81 -9.90
C GLY A 156 16.74 -1.73 -9.39
N LEU A 157 15.78 -1.20 -8.62
CA LEU A 157 14.58 -1.95 -8.21
C LEU A 157 13.56 -2.10 -9.36
N GLY A 158 13.74 -1.42 -10.50
CA GLY A 158 13.17 -1.82 -11.78
C GLY A 158 11.64 -1.81 -11.88
N GLY A 159 10.97 -0.78 -11.35
CA GLY A 159 9.51 -0.64 -11.51
C GLY A 159 8.67 -1.68 -10.75
N SER A 160 9.28 -2.46 -9.85
CA SER A 160 8.65 -3.45 -8.96
C SER A 160 7.75 -2.87 -7.87
N LEU A 161 7.16 -1.69 -8.14
CA LEU A 161 6.24 -1.06 -7.22
C LEU A 161 4.98 -1.94 -7.07
N PRO A 162 4.59 -2.33 -5.85
CA PRO A 162 3.42 -3.17 -5.63
C PRO A 162 2.14 -2.50 -6.13
N THR A 163 1.26 -3.29 -6.73
CA THR A 163 -0.09 -2.87 -7.15
C THR A 163 -1.15 -3.14 -6.07
N LYS A 164 -0.77 -3.82 -5.00
CA LYS A 164 -1.63 -4.18 -3.86
C LYS A 164 -1.07 -3.59 -2.58
N TYR A 165 -1.96 -3.32 -1.63
CA TYR A 165 -1.56 -2.95 -0.28
C TYR A 165 -0.90 -4.14 0.42
N GLY A 166 0.28 -3.92 1.02
CA GLY A 166 1.07 -4.95 1.68
C GLY A 166 2.33 -4.35 2.31
N ARG A 167 3.15 -5.23 2.91
CA ARG A 167 4.40 -4.83 3.58
C ARG A 167 5.30 -4.01 2.66
N ASP A 168 5.55 -4.53 1.47
CA ASP A 168 6.48 -3.92 0.53
C ASP A 168 6.02 -2.53 0.09
N LEU A 169 4.70 -2.31 -0.07
CA LEU A 169 4.19 -0.98 -0.40
C LEU A 169 4.51 0.04 0.70
N VAL A 170 4.42 -0.36 1.96
CA VAL A 170 4.78 0.50 3.09
C VAL A 170 6.29 0.80 3.09
N LEU A 171 7.13 -0.19 2.77
CA LEU A 171 8.58 0.01 2.62
C LEU A 171 8.89 1.00 1.48
N TRP A 172 8.21 0.85 0.34
CA TRP A 172 8.32 1.76 -0.80
C TRP A 172 7.95 3.19 -0.39
N ILE A 173 6.79 3.39 0.24
CA ILE A 173 6.35 4.70 0.74
C ILE A 173 7.38 5.31 1.68
N HIS A 174 7.89 4.54 2.65
CA HIS A 174 8.87 5.03 3.61
C HIS A 174 10.18 5.43 2.93
N ALA A 175 10.77 4.54 2.12
CA ALA A 175 12.04 4.80 1.46
C ALA A 175 11.93 5.97 0.48
N SER A 176 10.90 6.01 -0.35
CA SER A 176 10.73 7.11 -1.32
C SER A 176 10.45 8.45 -0.65
N TYR A 177 9.79 8.44 0.52
CA TYR A 177 9.57 9.64 1.32
C TYR A 177 10.88 10.18 1.91
N VAL A 178 11.71 9.29 2.50
CA VAL A 178 13.01 9.66 3.09
C VAL A 178 13.98 10.17 2.02
N PHE A 179 14.11 9.45 0.90
CA PHE A 179 15.03 9.80 -0.19
C PHE A 179 14.45 10.76 -1.22
N ARG A 180 13.30 11.39 -0.93
CA ARG A 180 12.65 12.41 -1.77
C ARG A 180 12.41 11.98 -3.22
N GLN A 181 12.09 10.71 -3.43
CA GLN A 181 11.76 10.17 -4.75
C GLN A 181 10.30 10.44 -5.09
N GLN A 182 10.02 11.66 -5.53
CA GLN A 182 8.67 12.19 -5.78
C GLN A 182 7.79 11.24 -6.62
N GLU A 183 8.27 10.80 -7.79
CA GLU A 183 7.45 9.96 -8.68
C GLU A 183 7.17 8.57 -8.09
N VAL A 184 8.15 7.99 -7.40
CA VAL A 184 7.98 6.69 -6.72
C VAL A 184 6.99 6.84 -5.58
N PHE A 185 7.14 7.87 -4.75
CA PHE A 185 6.27 8.15 -3.62
C PHE A 185 4.83 8.43 -4.05
N ARG A 186 4.65 9.22 -5.10
CA ARG A 186 3.34 9.54 -5.67
C ARG A 186 2.62 8.29 -6.15
N ARG A 187 3.32 7.40 -6.88
CA ARG A 187 2.75 6.12 -7.31
C ARG A 187 2.46 5.19 -6.12
N ALA A 188 3.35 5.09 -5.15
CA ALA A 188 3.17 4.21 -3.99
C ALA A 188 1.99 4.64 -3.11
N SER A 189 1.87 5.94 -2.87
CA SER A 189 0.76 6.53 -2.13
C SER A 189 -0.57 6.43 -2.88
N ASN A 190 -0.57 6.55 -4.22
CA ASN A 190 -1.74 6.26 -5.05
C ASN A 190 -2.27 4.84 -4.81
N VAL A 191 -1.39 3.83 -4.87
CA VAL A 191 -1.78 2.44 -4.62
C VAL A 191 -2.33 2.29 -3.20
N ALA A 192 -1.70 2.93 -2.20
CA ALA A 192 -2.20 2.88 -0.83
C ALA A 192 -3.60 3.50 -0.70
N ILE A 193 -3.86 4.66 -1.32
CA ILE A 193 -5.18 5.32 -1.32
C ILE A 193 -6.26 4.42 -1.94
N LEU A 194 -5.95 3.70 -3.02
CA LEU A 194 -6.90 2.83 -3.73
C LEU A 194 -7.15 1.49 -3.01
N GLN A 195 -6.09 0.87 -2.50
CA GLN A 195 -6.09 -0.54 -2.06
C GLN A 195 -6.27 -0.71 -0.55
N SER A 196 -5.84 0.26 0.27
CA SER A 196 -5.92 0.10 1.73
C SER A 196 -7.37 0.14 2.21
N ASN A 197 -7.64 -0.62 3.26
CA ASN A 197 -8.95 -0.73 3.90
C ASN A 197 -9.00 0.01 5.25
N GLY A 198 -8.07 0.94 5.46
CA GLY A 198 -7.87 1.71 6.69
C GLY A 198 -6.56 2.48 6.63
N PRO A 199 -6.16 3.16 7.72
CA PRO A 199 -4.86 3.81 7.81
C PRO A 199 -3.73 2.82 7.53
N ILE A 200 -2.71 3.26 6.78
CA ILE A 200 -1.55 2.40 6.51
C ILE A 200 -0.80 2.09 7.82
N ARG A 201 -0.37 0.84 7.96
CA ARG A 201 0.45 0.37 9.08
C ARG A 201 1.81 1.06 9.08
N SER A 202 2.31 1.45 10.26
CA SER A 202 3.65 2.01 10.41
C SER A 202 4.76 0.95 10.34
N LEU A 203 4.45 -0.31 10.66
CA LEU A 203 5.39 -1.43 10.74
C LEU A 203 6.61 -1.17 11.66
N GLY A 204 6.47 -0.28 12.64
CA GLY A 204 7.60 0.14 13.48
C GLY A 204 8.62 1.03 12.75
N LEU A 205 8.33 1.44 11.51
CA LEU A 205 9.08 2.48 10.81
C LEU A 205 8.70 3.85 11.37
N GLN A 206 9.64 4.79 11.33
CA GLN A 206 9.44 6.17 11.76
C GLN A 206 8.68 6.97 10.69
N LEU A 207 7.55 6.44 10.20
CA LEU A 207 6.65 7.14 9.30
C LEU A 207 5.98 8.28 10.05
N ARG A 208 5.99 9.49 9.47
CA ARG A 208 5.36 10.66 10.11
C ARG A 208 3.85 10.48 10.20
N ASP A 209 3.25 10.80 11.34
CA ASP A 209 1.80 10.73 11.53
C ASP A 209 1.03 11.60 10.53
N GLY A 210 1.61 12.73 10.10
CA GLY A 210 1.05 13.57 9.05
C GLY A 210 0.90 12.84 7.72
N LEU A 211 1.87 12.00 7.35
CA LEU A 211 1.84 11.20 6.13
C LEU A 211 0.75 10.13 6.18
N ILE A 212 0.68 9.38 7.28
CA ILE A 212 -0.34 8.33 7.46
C ILE A 212 -1.74 8.96 7.41
N ARG A 213 -1.94 10.09 8.09
CA ARG A 213 -3.23 10.81 8.09
C ARG A 213 -3.60 11.37 6.74
N GLU A 214 -2.66 11.89 5.95
CA GLU A 214 -2.96 12.43 4.62
C GLU A 214 -3.37 11.31 3.65
N ILE A 215 -2.66 10.17 3.65
CA ILE A 215 -3.03 9.00 2.85
C ILE A 215 -4.44 8.52 3.26
N ASP A 216 -4.69 8.40 4.57
CA ASP A 216 -6.00 7.94 5.06
C ASP A 216 -7.13 8.94 4.77
N SER A 217 -6.85 10.24 4.82
CA SER A 217 -7.79 11.30 4.47
C SER A 217 -8.24 11.19 3.01
N GLN A 218 -7.29 11.03 2.07
CA GLN A 218 -7.61 10.84 0.66
C GLN A 218 -8.35 9.52 0.40
N ARG A 219 -7.95 8.44 1.08
CA ARG A 219 -8.68 7.16 1.05
C ARG A 219 -10.12 7.32 1.50
N GLN A 220 -10.37 7.97 2.64
CA GLN A 220 -11.72 8.21 3.17
C GLN A 220 -12.56 9.06 2.23
N GLN A 221 -11.97 10.09 1.60
CA GLN A 221 -12.66 10.93 0.62
C GLN A 221 -13.06 10.14 -0.63
N LEU A 222 -12.15 9.33 -1.16
CA LEU A 222 -12.41 8.48 -2.32
C LEU A 222 -13.47 7.43 -2.04
N VAL A 223 -13.36 6.71 -0.91
CA VAL A 223 -14.34 5.70 -0.49
C VAL A 223 -15.71 6.32 -0.32
N ARG A 224 -15.80 7.51 0.32
CA ARG A 224 -17.07 8.23 0.44
C ARG A 224 -17.69 8.50 -0.94
N ARG A 225 -16.93 9.09 -1.87
CA ARG A 225 -17.43 9.42 -3.21
C ARG A 225 -17.90 8.18 -3.98
N ALA A 226 -17.18 7.07 -3.86
CA ALA A 226 -17.55 5.82 -4.50
C ALA A 226 -18.84 5.22 -3.90
N LEU A 227 -19.01 5.31 -2.57
CA LEU A 227 -20.23 4.89 -1.89
C LEU A 227 -21.42 5.78 -2.25
N ASP A 228 -21.23 7.10 -2.32
CA ASP A 228 -22.27 8.06 -2.75
C ASP A 228 -22.76 7.67 -4.16
N VAL A 229 -21.86 7.44 -5.13
CA VAL A 229 -22.21 6.99 -6.49
C VAL A 229 -23.03 5.69 -6.49
N ILE A 230 -22.67 4.73 -5.63
CA ILE A 230 -23.39 3.45 -5.54
C ILE A 230 -24.77 3.64 -4.93
N TYR A 231 -24.89 4.39 -3.84
CA TYR A 231 -26.16 4.58 -3.17
C TYR A 231 -27.12 5.43 -4.01
N ASP A 232 -26.63 6.47 -4.68
CA ASP A 232 -27.42 7.24 -5.65
C ASP A 232 -27.95 6.34 -6.77
N THR A 233 -27.15 5.37 -7.22
CA THR A 233 -27.59 4.38 -8.23
C THR A 233 -28.63 3.42 -7.68
N VAL A 234 -28.48 2.96 -6.43
CA VAL A 234 -29.48 2.11 -5.77
C VAL A 234 -30.80 2.85 -5.62
N ASP A 235 -30.77 4.10 -5.18
CA ASP A 235 -31.97 4.92 -4.96
C ASP A 235 -32.67 5.21 -6.32
N ALA A 236 -31.93 5.55 -7.38
CA ALA A 236 -32.50 5.75 -8.71
C ALA A 236 -33.17 4.48 -9.30
N LEU A 237 -32.62 3.30 -9.00
CA LEU A 237 -33.22 2.01 -9.40
C LEU A 237 -34.46 1.65 -8.58
N GLN A 238 -34.64 2.22 -7.39
CA GLN A 238 -35.81 2.00 -6.54
C GLN A 238 -37.01 2.86 -6.96
N GLU A 239 -36.74 4.09 -7.40
CA GLU A 239 -37.78 5.08 -7.77
C GLU A 239 -38.23 4.97 -9.24
N ASP A 240 -37.81 3.92 -9.97
CA ASP A 240 -38.04 3.75 -11.43
C ASP A 240 -37.56 4.98 -12.26
N GLU A 241 -36.59 5.76 -11.75
CA GLU A 241 -36.04 6.96 -12.40
C GLU A 241 -34.94 6.63 -13.43
N ALA A 242 -34.54 5.36 -13.51
CA ALA A 242 -33.57 4.89 -14.47
C ALA A 242 -34.16 4.89 -15.90
N PRO A 243 -33.37 5.24 -16.94
CA PRO A 243 -33.84 5.26 -18.33
C PRO A 243 -34.06 3.85 -18.93
N CYS A 244 -34.19 2.80 -18.10
CA CYS A 244 -34.32 1.41 -18.54
C CYS A 244 -35.77 0.94 -18.55
N SER A 245 -35.98 -0.29 -19.05
CA SER A 245 -37.24 -1.00 -18.78
C SER A 245 -37.36 -1.38 -17.29
N ARG A 246 -38.55 -1.31 -16.72
CA ARG A 246 -38.83 -1.70 -15.31
C ARG A 246 -38.28 -3.08 -14.91
N GLY A 247 -38.25 -4.02 -15.85
CA GLY A 247 -37.65 -5.35 -15.66
C GLY A 247 -36.13 -5.29 -15.48
N CYS A 248 -35.44 -4.48 -16.30
CA CYS A 248 -34.00 -4.25 -16.22
C CYS A 248 -33.59 -3.64 -14.88
N ASP A 249 -34.33 -2.66 -14.38
CA ASP A 249 -34.03 -2.01 -13.09
C ASP A 249 -34.17 -2.99 -11.93
N THR A 250 -35.21 -3.83 -11.97
CA THR A 250 -35.42 -4.88 -10.96
C THR A 250 -34.26 -5.88 -10.92
N PHE A 251 -33.80 -6.36 -12.08
CA PHE A 251 -32.67 -7.28 -12.13
C PHE A 251 -31.38 -6.62 -11.65
N LEU A 252 -31.11 -5.41 -12.12
CA LEU A 252 -29.91 -4.65 -11.78
C LEU A 252 -29.85 -4.36 -10.28
N LEU A 253 -30.94 -3.84 -9.70
CA LEU A 253 -31.08 -3.60 -8.28
C LEU A 253 -30.84 -4.90 -7.49
N GLY A 254 -31.46 -6.00 -7.91
CA GLY A 254 -31.31 -7.30 -7.26
C GLY A 254 -29.86 -7.81 -7.25
N ALA A 255 -29.15 -7.70 -8.37
CA ALA A 255 -27.75 -8.12 -8.46
C ALA A 255 -26.82 -7.20 -7.65
N LEU A 256 -27.02 -5.88 -7.74
CA LEU A 256 -26.23 -4.88 -7.04
C LEU A 256 -26.39 -5.03 -5.52
N VAL A 257 -27.62 -5.06 -5.01
CA VAL A 257 -27.90 -5.23 -3.57
C VAL A 257 -27.33 -6.55 -3.05
N LYS A 258 -27.46 -7.64 -3.80
CA LYS A 258 -26.86 -8.94 -3.42
C LYS A 258 -25.34 -8.83 -3.34
N SER A 259 -24.68 -8.23 -4.32
CA SER A 259 -23.22 -8.08 -4.34
C SER A 259 -22.72 -7.17 -3.21
N LEU A 260 -23.33 -6.01 -3.03
CA LEU A 260 -22.98 -5.07 -1.97
C LEU A 260 -23.18 -5.68 -0.58
N ARG A 261 -24.22 -6.51 -0.38
CA ARG A 261 -24.42 -7.25 0.88
C ARG A 261 -23.30 -8.23 1.15
N ARG A 262 -22.83 -8.98 0.14
CA ARG A 262 -21.68 -9.91 0.28
C ARG A 262 -20.40 -9.16 0.69
N HIS A 263 -20.21 -7.95 0.17
CA HIS A 263 -19.06 -7.09 0.49
C HIS A 263 -19.25 -6.22 1.74
N LYS A 264 -20.34 -6.40 2.50
CA LYS A 264 -20.66 -5.61 3.71
C LYS A 264 -20.80 -4.09 3.45
N LEU A 265 -21.32 -3.72 2.27
CA LEU A 265 -21.51 -2.33 1.84
C LEU A 265 -22.97 -1.85 1.94
N MET A 266 -23.93 -2.70 2.30
CA MET A 266 -25.36 -2.33 2.39
C MET A 266 -25.90 -2.17 3.80
N TRP A 267 -25.70 -3.18 4.65
CA TRP A 267 -26.27 -3.19 5.99
C TRP A 267 -25.32 -3.82 7.02
N PRO A 268 -24.84 -3.06 8.02
CA PRO A 268 -24.94 -1.60 8.10
C PRO A 268 -24.17 -0.91 6.96
N ARG A 269 -24.61 0.31 6.56
CA ARG A 269 -23.83 1.13 5.62
C ARG A 269 -22.49 1.52 6.28
N PRO A 270 -21.34 1.38 5.60
CA PRO A 270 -20.06 1.84 6.13
C PRO A 270 -20.10 3.32 6.49
N SER A 271 -19.53 3.67 7.64
CA SER A 271 -19.40 5.05 8.10
C SER A 271 -17.94 5.40 8.34
N LYS A 272 -17.62 6.69 8.40
CA LYS A 272 -16.25 7.16 8.68
C LYS A 272 -15.74 6.54 10.00
N PRO A 273 -14.48 6.07 10.05
CA PRO A 273 -13.43 6.24 9.05
C PRO A 273 -13.37 5.13 7.98
N PHE A 274 -14.47 4.45 7.66
CA PHE A 274 -14.57 3.42 6.60
C PHE A 274 -13.54 2.29 6.76
N ILE A 275 -13.38 1.79 7.98
CA ILE A 275 -12.48 0.68 8.27
C ILE A 275 -13.04 -0.60 7.64
N GLY A 276 -12.15 -1.40 7.04
CA GLY A 276 -12.48 -2.61 6.30
C GLY A 276 -12.93 -2.35 4.85
N VAL A 277 -13.02 -1.09 4.41
CA VAL A 277 -13.50 -0.73 3.07
C VAL A 277 -12.38 -0.04 2.28
N SER A 278 -12.13 -0.57 1.08
CA SER A 278 -11.20 0.00 0.10
C SER A 278 -11.96 0.39 -1.18
N PHE A 279 -11.44 1.34 -1.94
CA PHE A 279 -12.02 1.72 -3.22
C PHE A 279 -12.03 0.53 -4.20
N VAL A 280 -10.93 -0.22 -4.27
CA VAL A 280 -10.85 -1.41 -5.12
C VAL A 280 -11.87 -2.47 -4.71
N GLY A 281 -12.11 -2.67 -3.41
CA GLY A 281 -13.16 -3.59 -2.93
C GLY A 281 -14.57 -3.14 -3.33
N ILE A 282 -14.81 -1.82 -3.36
CA ILE A 282 -16.05 -1.24 -3.87
C ILE A 282 -16.20 -1.53 -5.37
N SER A 283 -15.20 -1.21 -6.19
CA SER A 283 -15.23 -1.46 -7.65
C SER A 283 -15.40 -2.95 -7.97
N GLN A 284 -14.73 -3.82 -7.20
CA GLN A 284 -14.91 -5.28 -7.33
C GLN A 284 -16.37 -5.69 -7.06
N SER A 285 -17.01 -5.13 -6.05
CA SER A 285 -18.42 -5.45 -5.74
C SER A 285 -19.37 -5.09 -6.90
N VAL A 286 -19.09 -3.99 -7.60
CA VAL A 286 -19.87 -3.57 -8.78
C VAL A 286 -19.58 -4.49 -9.97
N GLY A 287 -18.30 -4.81 -10.23
CA GLY A 287 -17.91 -5.75 -11.30
C GLY A 287 -18.49 -7.16 -11.09
N GLU A 288 -18.59 -7.63 -9.84
CA GLU A 288 -19.25 -8.89 -9.49
C GLU A 288 -20.75 -8.85 -9.74
N ALA A 289 -21.43 -7.74 -9.45
CA ALA A 289 -22.84 -7.56 -9.79
C ALA A 289 -23.03 -7.64 -11.32
N GLY A 290 -22.13 -7.01 -12.08
CA GLY A 290 -22.16 -7.02 -13.54
C GLY A 290 -22.01 -8.40 -14.14
N SER A 291 -21.05 -9.15 -13.60
CA SER A 291 -20.79 -10.53 -14.01
C SER A 291 -21.98 -11.45 -13.72
N GLN A 292 -22.67 -11.25 -12.59
CA GLN A 292 -23.86 -12.04 -12.24
C GLN A 292 -25.05 -11.76 -13.16
N LEU A 293 -25.25 -10.50 -13.54
CA LEU A 293 -26.31 -10.14 -14.50
C LEU A 293 -26.05 -10.73 -15.88
N ALA A 294 -24.80 -10.67 -16.36
CA ALA A 294 -24.41 -11.22 -17.65
C ALA A 294 -24.65 -12.75 -17.74
N GLN A 295 -24.53 -13.47 -16.62
CA GLN A 295 -24.81 -14.92 -16.55
C GLN A 295 -26.31 -15.24 -16.53
N LEU A 296 -27.12 -14.44 -15.85
CA LEU A 296 -28.55 -14.70 -15.68
C LEU A 296 -29.37 -14.27 -16.90
N VAL A 297 -28.94 -13.20 -17.57
CA VAL A 297 -29.60 -12.68 -18.77
C VAL A 297 -28.52 -12.34 -19.80
N PRO A 298 -28.35 -13.15 -20.86
CA PRO A 298 -27.41 -12.87 -21.93
C PRO A 298 -27.69 -11.49 -22.55
N GLY A 299 -26.68 -10.61 -22.60
CA GLY A 299 -26.84 -9.20 -23.00
C GLY A 299 -27.03 -8.22 -21.83
N LEU A 300 -27.05 -8.73 -20.60
CA LEU A 300 -27.09 -8.21 -19.22
C LEU A 300 -25.92 -7.46 -18.53
N SER A 301 -24.96 -6.76 -19.18
CA SER A 301 -23.65 -6.45 -18.53
C SER A 301 -23.57 -5.09 -17.81
N LEU A 302 -22.88 -5.00 -16.65
CA LEU A 302 -22.41 -3.71 -16.05
C LEU A 302 -20.96 -3.33 -16.43
N ASN A 303 -20.27 -4.21 -17.15
CA ASN A 303 -18.93 -3.92 -17.66
C ASN A 303 -19.09 -3.47 -19.11
N GLY A 304 -18.54 -2.29 -19.43
CA GLY A 304 -18.64 -1.66 -20.75
C GLY A 304 -18.32 -2.63 -21.91
N SER A 305 -19.14 -2.56 -22.95
CA SER A 305 -19.04 -3.44 -24.12
C SER A 305 -17.72 -3.26 -24.87
N ALA A 306 -16.81 -4.23 -24.74
CA ALA A 306 -15.80 -4.46 -25.77
C ALA A 306 -16.49 -5.10 -26.98
N ASN A 307 -16.59 -4.34 -28.06
CA ASN A 307 -17.08 -4.74 -29.37
C ASN A 307 -16.42 -6.06 -29.84
N VAL A 308 -17.18 -7.15 -29.94
CA VAL A 308 -16.81 -8.31 -30.76
C VAL A 308 -17.80 -8.39 -31.91
N LYS A 309 -17.44 -7.78 -33.03
CA LYS A 309 -18.07 -8.05 -34.33
C LYS A 309 -17.66 -9.44 -34.78
N GLU A 310 -18.51 -10.44 -34.55
CA GLU A 310 -18.40 -11.68 -35.30
C GLU A 310 -19.06 -11.52 -36.66
N ILE A 311 -18.18 -11.46 -37.67
CA ILE A 311 -18.50 -11.58 -39.08
C ILE A 311 -18.89 -13.04 -39.34
N SER A 312 -20.15 -13.30 -39.69
CA SER A 312 -20.50 -14.52 -40.43
C SER A 312 -21.27 -14.18 -41.68
N ARG A 313 -20.61 -14.46 -42.82
CA ARG A 313 -21.02 -14.18 -44.19
C ARG A 313 -22.25 -15.02 -44.57
N LYS A 314 -23.21 -14.36 -45.25
CA LYS A 314 -24.32 -14.95 -45.98
C LYS A 314 -23.86 -16.01 -47.00
N ARG A 315 -24.63 -17.09 -47.13
CA ARG A 315 -24.88 -17.73 -48.43
C ARG A 315 -26.37 -18.05 -48.55
N LYS A 316 -27.02 -17.39 -49.51
CA LYS A 316 -28.39 -17.65 -50.00
C LYS A 316 -28.37 -18.82 -50.98
N THR A 317 -29.41 -19.66 -50.95
CA THR A 317 -30.14 -20.19 -52.13
C THR A 317 -31.45 -20.87 -51.67
N PRO A 318 -32.45 -21.09 -52.55
CA PRO A 318 -33.83 -20.69 -52.27
C PRO A 318 -34.88 -21.85 -52.19
N ASN A 319 -36.07 -21.45 -51.73
CA ASN A 319 -37.42 -21.96 -52.06
C ASN A 319 -37.85 -23.36 -51.61
N SER A 320 -38.74 -23.42 -50.60
CA SER A 320 -40.09 -24.02 -50.70
C SER A 320 -40.83 -23.95 -49.34
N GLU A 321 -42.10 -23.56 -49.38
CA GLU A 321 -43.11 -23.69 -48.31
C GLU A 321 -44.29 -24.54 -48.86
N PRO A 322 -45.25 -25.02 -48.04
CA PRO A 322 -45.12 -25.67 -46.73
C PRO A 322 -46.03 -26.93 -46.66
N LYS A 323 -45.81 -27.82 -45.69
CA LYS A 323 -46.88 -28.72 -45.20
C LYS A 323 -46.93 -28.72 -43.69
N GLN A 324 -47.99 -28.10 -43.18
CA GLN A 324 -48.42 -28.11 -41.79
C GLN A 324 -48.77 -29.54 -41.39
N THR A 325 -48.19 -30.01 -40.29
CA THR A 325 -48.74 -31.14 -39.53
C THR A 325 -48.85 -30.67 -38.09
N LEU A 326 -50.09 -30.48 -37.65
CA LEU A 326 -50.45 -30.09 -36.30
C LEU A 326 -50.11 -31.24 -35.34
N THR A 327 -49.35 -30.96 -34.28
CA THR A 327 -49.36 -31.76 -33.05
C THR A 327 -49.68 -30.84 -31.87
N PRO A 328 -50.49 -31.28 -30.90
CA PRO A 328 -51.06 -30.42 -29.87
C PRO A 328 -50.26 -30.56 -28.58
N ASP A 329 -49.13 -29.87 -28.44
CA ASP A 329 -48.64 -29.50 -27.11
C ASP A 329 -47.52 -28.46 -27.21
N SER A 330 -47.87 -27.21 -26.97
CA SER A 330 -46.96 -26.19 -26.43
C SER A 330 -47.81 -24.97 -26.13
N SER A 331 -48.31 -24.93 -24.90
CA SER A 331 -48.54 -23.65 -24.24
C SER A 331 -47.31 -22.77 -24.53
N PRO A 332 -47.47 -21.52 -24.99
CA PRO A 332 -46.33 -20.63 -25.11
C PRO A 332 -45.83 -20.39 -23.69
N GLU A 333 -44.82 -21.15 -23.27
CA GLU A 333 -43.94 -20.70 -22.21
C GLU A 333 -43.56 -19.29 -22.60
N LEU A 334 -43.95 -18.34 -21.77
CA LEU A 334 -43.50 -16.96 -21.78
C LEU A 334 -41.97 -16.94 -21.61
N ARG A 335 -41.24 -17.38 -22.63
CA ARG A 335 -39.90 -16.90 -22.92
C ARG A 335 -40.09 -15.47 -23.39
N ALA A 336 -40.38 -14.59 -22.44
CA ALA A 336 -40.03 -13.19 -22.60
C ALA A 336 -38.52 -13.19 -22.81
N THR A 337 -38.11 -13.24 -24.07
CA THR A 337 -36.77 -12.84 -24.48
C THR A 337 -36.66 -11.40 -24.03
N TYR A 338 -36.03 -11.18 -22.87
CA TYR A 338 -35.64 -9.85 -22.46
C TYR A 338 -34.64 -9.40 -23.52
N ASP A 339 -35.13 -8.62 -24.49
CA ASP A 339 -34.31 -8.12 -25.57
C ASP A 339 -33.12 -7.39 -24.96
N ALA A 340 -31.93 -7.82 -25.36
CA ALA A 340 -30.69 -7.14 -25.02
C ALA A 340 -30.80 -5.71 -25.56
N HIS A 341 -31.05 -4.75 -24.67
CA HIS A 341 -31.08 -3.33 -24.98
C HIS A 341 -29.94 -2.62 -24.25
N ASP A 342 -29.45 -1.56 -24.87
CA ASP A 342 -28.43 -0.70 -24.28
C ASP A 342 -29.09 0.18 -23.21
N CYS A 343 -28.57 0.13 -21.98
CA CYS A 343 -29.15 0.83 -20.83
C CYS A 343 -28.11 1.82 -20.29
N GLY A 344 -28.47 3.10 -20.19
CA GLY A 344 -27.56 4.15 -19.72
C GLY A 344 -27.00 3.92 -18.30
N VAL A 345 -27.71 3.17 -17.44
CA VAL A 345 -27.22 2.80 -16.10
C VAL A 345 -26.08 1.78 -16.17
N ARG A 346 -26.05 0.93 -17.22
CA ARG A 346 -25.06 -0.14 -17.37
C ARG A 346 -23.64 0.35 -17.66
N GLY A 347 -23.51 1.41 -18.44
CA GLY A 347 -22.20 2.05 -18.69
C GLY A 347 -21.80 2.97 -17.55
N GLY A 348 -22.77 3.75 -17.03
CA GLY A 348 -22.47 4.88 -16.16
C GLY A 348 -21.92 4.52 -14.78
N LEU A 349 -22.35 3.45 -14.12
CA LEU A 349 -21.87 3.15 -12.77
C LEU A 349 -20.40 2.72 -12.76
N ALA A 350 -20.04 1.75 -13.59
CA ALA A 350 -18.65 1.29 -13.68
C ALA A 350 -17.74 2.40 -14.22
N GLU A 351 -18.18 3.14 -15.24
CA GLU A 351 -17.44 4.28 -15.79
C GLU A 351 -17.22 5.39 -14.76
N LYS A 352 -18.24 5.78 -13.99
CA LYS A 352 -18.09 6.76 -12.90
C LYS A 352 -17.10 6.31 -11.84
N LEU A 353 -17.09 5.02 -11.49
CA LEU A 353 -16.10 4.48 -10.56
C LEU A 353 -14.70 4.50 -11.19
N ASP A 354 -14.55 4.07 -12.44
CA ASP A 354 -13.26 4.09 -13.14
C ASP A 354 -12.69 5.51 -13.26
N GLU A 355 -13.53 6.51 -13.55
CA GLU A 355 -13.17 7.93 -13.55
C GLU A 355 -12.72 8.42 -12.16
N LEU A 356 -13.42 8.02 -11.10
CA LEU A 356 -13.03 8.34 -9.73
C LEU A 356 -11.65 7.75 -9.40
N GLY A 357 -11.40 6.49 -9.78
CA GLY A 357 -10.13 5.82 -9.57
C GLY A 357 -8.99 6.45 -10.37
N ALA A 358 -9.22 6.73 -11.66
CA ALA A 358 -8.27 7.38 -12.55
C ALA A 358 -7.92 8.81 -12.11
N GLY A 359 -8.85 9.49 -11.44
CA GLY A 359 -8.63 10.82 -10.86
C GLY A 359 -7.67 10.84 -9.67
N VAL A 360 -7.36 9.70 -9.05
CA VAL A 360 -6.42 9.62 -7.92
C VAL A 360 -5.00 9.71 -8.45
N LYS A 361 -4.27 10.76 -8.11
CA LYS A 361 -2.87 10.94 -8.57
C LYS A 361 -1.81 10.42 -7.60
N GLY A 362 -2.18 10.22 -6.33
CA GLY A 362 -1.23 10.01 -5.23
C GLY A 362 -0.90 11.32 -4.51
N LEU A 363 0.05 11.27 -3.59
CA LEU A 363 0.51 12.42 -2.82
C LEU A 363 1.77 13.03 -3.41
N ASP A 364 1.84 14.36 -3.37
CA ASP A 364 3.07 15.10 -3.62
C ASP A 364 3.83 15.35 -2.32
N LEU A 365 5.15 15.37 -2.41
CA LEU A 365 6.00 15.67 -1.27
C LEU A 365 5.83 17.13 -0.79
N GLU A 366 5.51 18.07 -1.68
CA GLU A 366 5.62 19.52 -1.39
C GLU A 366 4.37 20.22 -0.83
N SER A 367 3.18 19.64 -0.80
CA SER A 367 1.97 20.46 -0.55
C SER A 367 1.55 20.61 0.93
N LYS A 368 1.85 19.65 1.83
CA LYS A 368 1.38 19.69 3.24
C LYS A 368 2.25 18.95 4.27
N LEU A 369 3.28 18.22 3.83
CA LEU A 369 4.03 17.30 4.69
C LEU A 369 5.28 17.91 5.35
N GLY A 370 5.50 19.22 5.15
CA GLY A 370 6.47 20.00 5.92
C GLY A 370 7.91 19.53 5.71
N TYR A 371 8.35 19.43 4.45
CA TYR A 371 9.78 19.39 4.18
C TYR A 371 10.37 20.73 4.60
N LEU A 372 11.00 20.77 5.78
CA LEU A 372 12.09 21.69 5.98
C LEU A 372 13.20 21.23 5.02
N LEU A 373 13.28 21.95 3.90
CA LEU A 373 14.51 22.11 3.14
C LEU A 373 15.55 22.59 4.16
N TYR A 374 16.32 21.66 4.69
CA TYR A 374 17.56 21.98 5.37
C TYR A 374 18.67 21.90 4.34
#